data_AF-A0A954L656-F1
#
_entry.id   AF-A0A954L656-F1
#
_cell.length_a   1.000
_cell.length_b   1.000
_cell.length_c   1.000
_cell.angle_alpha   90.00
_cell.angle_beta   90.00
_cell.angle_gamma   90.00
#
_symmetry.space_group_name_H-M   'P 1'
#
loop_
_entity.id
_entity.type
_entity.pdbx_description
1 polymer ?
#
loop_
_entity_poly.entity_id
_entity_poly.type
_entity_poly.pdbx_seq_one_letter_code
_entity_poly.pdbx_strand_id
1 'polypeptide(L)'
;MIRRIWRRLAFTVRWSLHNLFRLLTLPVRATVRAVEWTVHFLVAWWTRRDFRFLLKGLPAFLVILSSAYLVLSSLARTPSARADRYLQAGRTALGGESWGAARLYLERAWELHPSGNETLYQLATAASGEGDAARVNVLMQRLAPDDAAVYAPAHLAKANALLQQRANNPNALRLADRHLQHVHTLDPGNVVAHGLRGGLYFEQGLMQQAIQHLQKIADTDPGVTLMLAKAYLQGGSRQLA
;
A
#
# COMPACT_ATOMS: atom_id res chain seq x y z
N MET A 1 -42.68 -74.50 -25.78
CA MET A 1 -43.19 -73.13 -26.03
C MET A 1 -42.17 -72.03 -25.72
N ILE A 2 -41.40 -72.14 -24.63
CA ILE A 2 -40.46 -71.10 -24.13
C ILE A 2 -39.31 -70.76 -25.12
N ARG A 3 -38.69 -71.75 -25.79
CA ARG A 3 -37.56 -71.50 -26.74
C ARG A 3 -37.90 -70.59 -27.93
N ARG A 4 -39.16 -70.51 -28.36
CA ARG A 4 -39.57 -69.71 -29.54
C ARG A 4 -39.72 -68.22 -29.20
N ILE A 5 -40.05 -67.90 -27.94
CA ILE A 5 -40.18 -66.54 -27.42
C ILE A 5 -38.80 -65.90 -27.22
N TRP A 6 -37.84 -66.66 -26.68
CA TRP A 6 -36.45 -66.19 -26.51
C TRP A 6 -35.76 -65.84 -27.84
N ARG A 7 -36.05 -66.55 -28.95
CA ARG A 7 -35.49 -66.21 -30.27
C ARG A 7 -36.03 -64.90 -30.84
N ARG A 8 -37.29 -64.55 -30.57
CA ARG A 8 -37.89 -63.27 -31.00
C ARG A 8 -37.40 -62.09 -30.17
N LEU A 9 -37.27 -62.27 -28.85
CA LEU A 9 -36.68 -61.26 -27.96
C LEU A 9 -35.19 -61.02 -28.23
N ALA A 10 -34.40 -62.07 -28.48
CA ALA A 10 -32.99 -61.92 -28.83
C ALA A 10 -32.80 -61.17 -30.16
N PHE A 11 -33.71 -61.35 -31.12
CA PHE A 11 -33.65 -60.65 -32.41
C PHE A 11 -33.99 -59.16 -32.26
N THR A 12 -35.03 -58.80 -31.51
CA THR A 12 -35.41 -57.39 -31.28
C THR A 12 -34.39 -56.66 -30.42
N VAL A 13 -33.82 -57.31 -29.39
CA VAL A 13 -32.75 -56.74 -28.56
C VAL A 13 -31.47 -56.55 -29.37
N ARG A 14 -31.08 -57.52 -30.23
CA ARG A 14 -29.90 -57.37 -31.10
C ARG A 14 -30.07 -56.27 -32.15
N TRP A 15 -31.28 -56.12 -32.71
CA TRP A 15 -31.60 -55.06 -33.67
C TRP A 15 -31.64 -53.68 -33.00
N SER A 16 -32.17 -53.59 -31.77
CA SER A 16 -32.19 -52.37 -30.96
C SER A 16 -30.78 -51.94 -30.54
N LEU A 17 -29.92 -52.85 -30.09
CA LEU A 17 -28.53 -52.54 -29.70
C LEU A 17 -27.68 -52.07 -30.89
N HIS A 18 -27.87 -52.63 -32.08
CA HIS A 18 -27.15 -52.19 -33.30
C HIS A 18 -27.56 -50.78 -33.74
N ASN A 19 -28.85 -50.45 -33.64
CA ASN A 19 -29.36 -49.10 -33.95
C ASN A 19 -28.96 -48.08 -32.88
N LEU A 20 -28.91 -48.48 -31.60
CA LEU A 20 -28.44 -47.64 -30.50
C LEU A 20 -26.95 -47.29 -30.68
N PHE A 21 -26.12 -48.28 -31.05
CA PHE A 21 -24.70 -48.08 -31.32
C PHE A 21 -24.45 -47.19 -32.55
N ARG A 22 -25.29 -47.30 -33.58
CA ARG A 22 -25.25 -46.38 -34.73
C ARG A 22 -25.61 -44.95 -34.32
N LEU A 23 -26.66 -44.75 -33.53
CA LEU A 23 -27.07 -43.41 -33.06
C LEU A 23 -26.00 -42.78 -32.14
N LEU A 24 -25.34 -43.57 -31.30
CA LEU A 24 -24.25 -43.11 -30.42
C LEU A 24 -22.97 -42.72 -31.19
N THR A 25 -22.71 -43.32 -32.34
CA THR A 25 -21.49 -43.06 -33.14
C THR A 25 -21.65 -41.97 -34.21
N LEU A 26 -22.90 -41.55 -34.51
CA LEU A 26 -23.19 -40.42 -35.40
C LEU A 26 -22.56 -39.09 -34.95
N PRO A 27 -22.65 -38.64 -33.67
CA PRO A 27 -22.03 -37.38 -33.25
C PRO A 27 -20.51 -37.42 -33.36
N VAL A 28 -19.89 -38.56 -33.04
CA VAL A 28 -18.43 -38.75 -33.16
C VAL A 28 -17.97 -38.69 -34.61
N ARG A 29 -18.73 -39.29 -35.54
CA ARG A 29 -18.41 -39.21 -36.97
C ARG A 29 -18.63 -37.81 -37.53
N ALA A 30 -19.61 -37.08 -37.01
CA ALA A 30 -19.85 -35.69 -37.40
C ALA A 30 -18.72 -34.76 -36.92
N THR A 31 -18.20 -34.94 -35.70
CA THR A 31 -17.08 -34.15 -35.20
C THR A 31 -15.78 -34.46 -35.95
N VAL A 32 -15.48 -35.73 -36.20
CA VAL A 32 -14.31 -36.12 -37.01
C VAL A 32 -14.37 -35.51 -38.41
N ARG A 33 -15.52 -35.60 -39.09
CA ARG A 33 -15.70 -34.98 -40.42
C ARG A 33 -15.62 -33.46 -40.39
N ALA A 34 -16.12 -32.82 -39.33
CA ALA A 34 -16.01 -31.38 -39.16
C ALA A 34 -14.54 -30.95 -38.99
N VAL A 35 -13.74 -31.73 -38.26
CA VAL A 35 -12.30 -31.51 -38.11
C VAL A 35 -11.55 -31.75 -39.42
N GLU A 36 -11.84 -32.84 -40.13
CA GLU A 36 -11.25 -33.09 -41.45
C GLU A 36 -11.57 -31.97 -42.44
N TRP A 37 -12.83 -31.48 -42.42
CA TRP A 37 -13.26 -30.37 -43.27
C TRP A 37 -12.57 -29.06 -42.89
N THR A 38 -12.42 -28.72 -41.60
CA THR A 38 -11.72 -27.50 -41.20
C THR A 38 -10.22 -27.57 -41.51
N VAL A 39 -9.59 -28.74 -41.34
CA VAL A 39 -8.18 -28.94 -41.73
C VAL A 39 -8.03 -28.81 -43.24
N HIS A 40 -8.87 -29.47 -44.04
CA HIS A 40 -8.83 -29.32 -45.49
C HIS A 40 -9.10 -27.89 -45.94
N PHE A 41 -10.05 -27.19 -45.31
CA PHE A 41 -10.32 -25.80 -45.58
C PHE A 41 -9.11 -24.92 -45.26
N LEU A 42 -8.47 -25.10 -44.10
CA LEU A 42 -7.28 -24.34 -43.71
C LEU A 42 -6.10 -24.61 -44.66
N VAL A 43 -5.88 -25.87 -45.05
CA VAL A 43 -4.81 -26.25 -45.99
C VAL A 43 -5.11 -25.73 -47.40
N ALA A 44 -6.34 -25.88 -47.90
CA ALA A 44 -6.76 -25.36 -49.20
C ALA A 44 -6.72 -23.83 -49.25
N TRP A 45 -7.09 -23.18 -48.15
CA TRP A 45 -6.97 -21.74 -47.98
C TRP A 45 -5.51 -21.31 -47.97
N TRP A 46 -4.64 -21.99 -47.21
CA TRP A 46 -3.22 -21.68 -47.12
C TRP A 46 -2.50 -21.85 -48.47
N THR A 47 -2.82 -22.92 -49.21
CA THR A 47 -2.25 -23.20 -50.53
C THR A 47 -2.75 -22.27 -51.64
N ARG A 48 -3.98 -21.74 -51.52
CA ARG A 48 -4.56 -20.78 -52.48
C ARG A 48 -4.41 -19.32 -52.08
N ARG A 49 -3.81 -19.04 -50.91
CA ARG A 49 -3.64 -17.68 -50.40
C ARG A 49 -2.53 -16.99 -51.19
N ASP A 50 -2.95 -16.11 -52.08
CA ASP A 50 -2.04 -15.25 -52.80
C ASP A 50 -1.41 -14.26 -51.80
N PHE A 51 -0.21 -14.60 -51.33
CA PHE A 51 0.55 -13.86 -50.31
C PHE A 51 0.72 -12.38 -50.65
N ARG A 52 0.59 -12.02 -51.93
CA ARG A 52 0.63 -10.63 -52.42
C ARG A 52 -0.46 -9.76 -51.79
N PHE A 53 -1.66 -10.28 -51.56
CA PHE A 53 -2.73 -9.52 -50.90
C PHE A 53 -2.54 -9.43 -49.38
N LEU A 54 -1.91 -10.44 -48.77
CA LEU A 54 -1.54 -10.42 -47.35
C LEU A 54 -0.45 -9.38 -47.08
N LEU A 55 0.58 -9.33 -47.93
CA LEU A 55 1.65 -8.32 -47.90
C LEU A 55 1.10 -6.90 -48.10
N LYS A 56 0.09 -6.72 -48.96
CA LYS A 56 -0.60 -5.43 -49.13
C LYS A 56 -1.44 -5.02 -47.91
N GLY A 57 -1.95 -5.98 -47.14
CA GLY A 57 -2.69 -5.74 -45.89
C GLY A 57 -1.82 -5.64 -44.63
N LEU A 58 -0.55 -6.05 -44.72
CA LEU A 58 0.40 -6.06 -43.61
C LEU A 58 0.58 -4.67 -42.96
N PRO A 59 0.66 -3.56 -43.72
CA PRO A 59 0.70 -2.22 -43.12
C PRO A 59 -0.52 -1.92 -42.25
N ALA A 60 -1.74 -2.27 -42.68
CA ALA A 60 -2.95 -2.03 -41.91
C ALA A 60 -2.97 -2.86 -40.61
N PHE A 61 -2.49 -4.11 -40.66
CA PHE A 61 -2.41 -4.96 -39.48
C PHE A 61 -1.38 -4.45 -38.46
N LEU A 62 -0.23 -3.95 -38.93
CA LEU A 62 0.77 -3.30 -38.08
C LEU A 62 0.23 -2.04 -37.40
N VAL A 63 -0.53 -1.22 -38.14
CA VAL A 63 -1.19 -0.03 -37.56
C VAL A 63 -2.16 -0.45 -36.47
N ILE A 64 -3.04 -1.43 -36.73
CA ILE A 64 -4.01 -1.91 -35.74
C ILE A 64 -3.31 -2.47 -34.49
N LEU A 65 -2.26 -3.29 -34.66
CA LEU A 65 -1.49 -3.82 -33.55
C LEU A 65 -0.78 -2.72 -32.75
N SER A 66 -0.20 -1.73 -33.44
CA SER A 66 0.47 -0.59 -32.81
C SER A 66 -0.52 0.27 -32.02
N SER A 67 -1.67 0.57 -32.61
CA SER A 67 -2.76 1.29 -31.93
C SER A 67 -3.29 0.51 -30.74
N ALA A 68 -3.53 -0.79 -30.87
CA ALA A 68 -3.98 -1.65 -29.78
C ALA A 68 -2.95 -1.69 -28.64
N TYR A 69 -1.65 -1.81 -28.96
CA TYR A 69 -0.57 -1.76 -27.98
C TYR A 69 -0.51 -0.40 -27.26
N LEU A 70 -0.67 0.72 -27.97
CA LEU A 70 -0.72 2.05 -27.36
C LEU A 70 -1.93 2.22 -26.43
N VAL A 71 -3.10 1.70 -26.81
CA VAL A 71 -4.31 1.73 -25.97
C VAL A 71 -4.17 0.82 -24.76
N LEU A 72 -3.69 -0.41 -24.92
CA LEU A 72 -3.45 -1.33 -23.80
C LEU A 72 -2.39 -0.79 -22.84
N SER A 73 -1.30 -0.23 -23.36
CA SER A 73 -0.24 0.36 -22.54
C SER A 73 -0.67 1.67 -21.86
N SER A 74 -1.61 2.44 -22.43
CA SER A 74 -2.18 3.61 -21.76
C SER A 74 -3.18 3.22 -20.67
N LEU A 75 -4.02 2.22 -20.92
CA LEU A 75 -4.93 1.65 -19.92
C LEU A 75 -4.18 0.96 -18.76
N ALA A 76 -3.02 0.35 -19.04
CA ALA A 76 -2.16 -0.25 -18.02
C ALA A 76 -1.40 0.79 -17.17
N ARG A 77 -1.34 2.06 -17.58
CA ARG A 77 -0.74 3.16 -16.78
C ARG A 77 -1.79 3.72 -15.82
N THR A 78 -2.02 3.03 -14.71
CA THR A 78 -2.91 3.54 -13.67
C THR A 78 -2.38 4.87 -13.10
N PRO A 79 -3.27 5.83 -12.75
CA PRO A 79 -2.88 7.05 -12.05
C PRO A 79 -2.08 6.79 -10.77
N SER A 80 -2.38 5.68 -10.08
CA SER A 80 -1.65 5.23 -8.90
C SER A 80 -0.16 4.96 -9.17
N ALA A 81 0.17 4.25 -10.25
CA ALA A 81 1.57 3.96 -10.59
C ALA A 81 2.37 5.23 -10.91
N ARG A 82 1.70 6.29 -11.39
CA ARG A 82 2.33 7.62 -11.56
C ARG A 82 2.49 8.33 -10.22
N ALA A 83 1.45 8.32 -9.38
CA ALA A 83 1.51 8.89 -8.03
C ALA A 83 2.66 8.28 -7.22
N ASP A 84 2.85 6.96 -7.28
CA ASP A 84 3.94 6.25 -6.58
C ASP A 84 5.32 6.71 -7.04
N ARG A 85 5.50 6.94 -8.35
CA ARG A 85 6.77 7.47 -8.89
C ARG A 85 7.04 8.88 -8.39
N TYR A 86 6.03 9.74 -8.37
CA TYR A 86 6.15 11.09 -7.81
C TYR A 86 6.42 11.05 -6.30
N LEU A 87 5.78 10.15 -5.57
CA LEU A 87 6.00 9.98 -4.14
C LEU A 87 7.44 9.55 -3.85
N GLN A 88 7.99 8.60 -4.63
CA GLN A 88 9.38 8.18 -4.52
C GLN A 88 10.34 9.33 -4.87
N ALA A 89 10.11 10.04 -5.97
CA ALA A 89 10.92 11.19 -6.36
C ALA A 89 10.89 12.29 -5.28
N GLY A 90 9.72 12.55 -4.70
CA GLY A 90 9.54 13.49 -3.59
C GLY A 90 10.33 13.10 -2.34
N ARG A 91 10.31 11.81 -1.97
CA ARG A 91 11.10 11.28 -0.84
C ARG A 91 12.61 11.35 -1.10
N THR A 92 13.05 11.05 -2.32
CA THR A 92 14.46 11.22 -2.70
C THR A 92 14.87 12.68 -2.63
N ALA A 93 14.04 13.60 -3.12
CA ALA A 93 14.30 15.03 -3.03
C ALA A 93 14.30 15.55 -1.58
N LEU A 94 13.45 15.01 -0.69
CA LEU A 94 13.51 15.30 0.75
C LEU A 94 14.84 14.87 1.37
N GLY A 95 15.29 13.64 1.07
CA GLY A 95 16.57 13.13 1.58
C GLY A 95 17.79 13.87 1.03
N GLY A 96 17.67 14.46 -0.17
CA GLY A 96 18.67 15.34 -0.77
C GLY A 96 18.47 16.83 -0.46
N GLU A 97 17.63 17.17 0.53
CA GLU A 97 17.32 18.55 0.98
C GLU A 97 16.87 19.50 -0.14
N SER A 98 16.39 18.95 -1.25
CA SER A 98 15.90 19.70 -2.40
C SER A 98 14.43 20.06 -2.18
N TRP A 99 14.18 20.94 -1.20
CA TRP A 99 12.85 21.20 -0.63
C TRP A 99 11.78 21.59 -1.65
N GLY A 100 12.11 22.45 -2.61
CA GLY A 100 11.18 22.85 -3.67
C GLY A 100 10.84 21.73 -4.66
N ALA A 101 11.83 20.90 -5.01
CA ALA A 101 11.60 19.73 -5.85
C ALA A 101 10.76 18.68 -5.09
N ALA A 102 11.07 18.47 -3.80
CA ALA A 102 10.30 17.59 -2.92
C ALA A 102 8.84 18.02 -2.85
N ARG A 103 8.57 19.30 -2.57
CA ARG A 103 7.21 19.84 -2.52
C ARG A 103 6.48 19.62 -3.83
N LEU A 104 7.09 19.97 -4.98
CA LEU A 104 6.47 19.79 -6.29
C LEU A 104 6.09 18.33 -6.54
N TYR A 105 7.00 17.39 -6.31
CA TYR A 105 6.72 15.97 -6.53
C TYR A 105 5.65 15.43 -5.57
N LEU A 106 5.69 15.82 -4.29
CA LEU A 106 4.71 15.38 -3.30
C LEU A 106 3.31 15.98 -3.57
N GLU A 107 3.22 17.23 -4.03
CA GLU A 107 1.95 17.84 -4.48
C GLU A 107 1.35 17.05 -5.66
N ARG A 108 2.18 16.71 -6.66
CA ARG A 108 1.72 15.90 -7.80
C ARG A 108 1.30 14.50 -7.41
N ALA A 109 2.01 13.87 -6.47
CA ALA A 109 1.60 12.59 -5.91
C ALA A 109 0.22 12.70 -5.25
N TRP A 110 0.02 13.71 -4.40
CA TRP A 110 -1.24 13.95 -3.69
C TRP A 110 -2.40 14.30 -4.63
N GLU A 111 -2.18 15.08 -5.69
CA GLU A 111 -3.20 15.40 -6.71
C GLU A 111 -3.66 14.16 -7.48
N LEU A 112 -2.72 13.30 -7.88
CA LEU A 112 -3.03 12.09 -8.64
C LEU A 112 -3.70 11.02 -7.78
N HIS A 113 -3.29 10.94 -6.53
CA HIS A 113 -3.85 10.01 -5.56
C HIS A 113 -3.65 10.59 -4.16
N PRO A 114 -4.69 11.18 -3.53
CA PRO A 114 -4.59 11.69 -2.17
C PRO A 114 -4.07 10.60 -1.24
N SER A 115 -2.80 10.70 -0.88
CA SER A 115 -2.04 9.68 -0.17
C SER A 115 -1.94 10.11 1.28
N GLY A 116 -2.37 9.28 2.25
CA GLY A 116 -2.69 9.66 3.63
C GLY A 116 -1.70 10.52 4.46
N ASN A 117 -1.89 10.56 5.77
CA ASN A 117 -1.23 11.53 6.67
C ASN A 117 0.31 11.63 6.51
N GLU A 118 0.97 10.54 6.11
CA GLU A 118 2.41 10.54 5.81
C GLU A 118 2.80 11.50 4.68
N THR A 119 2.09 11.56 3.55
CA THR A 119 2.45 12.49 2.47
C THR A 119 2.21 13.94 2.86
N LEU A 120 1.15 14.21 3.62
CA LEU A 120 0.92 15.54 4.19
C LEU A 120 2.04 15.94 5.16
N TYR A 121 2.54 15.00 5.96
CA TYR A 121 3.66 15.25 6.86
C TYR A 121 4.94 15.51 6.07
N GLN A 122 5.21 14.73 5.01
CA GLN A 122 6.32 14.96 4.09
C GLN A 122 6.24 16.34 3.40
N LEU A 123 5.03 16.80 3.03
CA LEU A 123 4.80 18.16 2.53
C LEU A 123 5.08 19.23 3.59
N ALA A 124 4.73 18.97 4.86
CA ALA A 124 5.05 19.87 5.96
C ALA A 124 6.57 19.96 6.18
N THR A 125 7.28 18.83 6.10
CA THR A 125 8.75 18.79 6.15
C THR A 125 9.38 19.57 5.01
N ALA A 126 8.90 19.39 3.77
CA ALA A 126 9.39 20.18 2.62
C ALA A 126 9.15 21.69 2.83
N ALA A 127 7.95 22.08 3.27
CA ALA A 127 7.62 23.48 3.56
C ALA A 127 8.51 24.06 4.68
N SER A 128 8.83 23.26 5.70
CA SER A 128 9.75 23.67 6.77
C SER A 128 11.16 23.91 6.23
N GLY A 129 11.64 23.08 5.32
CA GLY A 129 12.94 23.27 4.67
C GLY A 129 12.99 24.49 3.75
N GLU A 130 11.86 24.85 3.11
CA GLU A 130 11.72 26.10 2.35
C GLU A 130 11.58 27.34 3.25
N GLY A 131 11.34 27.18 4.55
CA GLY A 131 11.05 28.29 5.47
C GLY A 131 9.61 28.83 5.36
N ASP A 132 8.71 28.12 4.69
CA ASP A 132 7.29 28.50 4.56
C ASP A 132 6.51 28.12 5.83
N ALA A 133 6.67 28.93 6.88
CA ALA A 133 6.04 28.73 8.17
C ALA A 133 4.50 28.73 8.10
N ALA A 134 3.91 29.49 7.18
CA ALA A 134 2.46 29.54 7.01
C ALA A 134 1.92 28.19 6.55
N ARG A 135 2.58 27.57 5.56
CA ARG A 135 2.20 26.26 5.06
C ARG A 135 2.46 25.15 6.06
N VAL A 136 3.58 25.20 6.79
CA VAL A 136 3.85 24.28 7.90
C VAL A 136 2.69 24.31 8.90
N ASN A 137 2.27 25.50 9.33
CA ASN A 137 1.19 25.64 10.32
C ASN A 137 -0.13 25.02 9.82
N VAL A 138 -0.50 25.27 8.56
CA VAL A 138 -1.74 24.71 7.98
C VAL A 138 -1.69 23.19 7.93
N LEU A 139 -0.57 22.61 7.48
CA LEU A 139 -0.43 21.16 7.36
C LEU A 139 -0.36 20.49 8.74
N MET A 140 0.42 21.06 9.66
CA MET A 140 0.56 20.53 11.03
C MET A 140 -0.72 20.66 11.84
N GLN A 141 -1.55 21.69 11.63
CA GLN A 141 -2.86 21.79 12.29
C GLN A 141 -3.82 20.68 11.86
N ARG A 142 -3.72 20.20 10.62
CA ARG A 142 -4.52 19.05 10.14
C ARG A 142 -4.00 17.73 10.68
N LEU A 143 -2.68 17.58 10.83
CA LEU A 143 -2.04 16.33 11.24
C LEU A 143 -1.94 16.15 12.75
N ALA A 144 -1.89 17.26 13.50
CA ALA A 144 -1.74 17.29 14.95
C ALA A 144 -2.56 18.42 15.58
N PRO A 145 -3.91 18.42 15.39
CA PRO A 145 -4.79 19.32 16.12
C PRO A 145 -4.69 19.08 17.63
N ASP A 146 -5.11 20.05 18.45
CA ASP A 146 -4.89 19.98 19.91
C ASP A 146 -5.83 18.97 20.60
N ASP A 147 -6.98 18.69 19.99
CA ASP A 147 -8.11 17.95 20.55
C ASP A 147 -8.30 16.55 19.97
N ALA A 148 -7.57 16.19 18.91
CA ALA A 148 -7.69 14.88 18.27
C ALA A 148 -6.33 14.24 17.98
N ALA A 149 -6.25 12.93 18.19
CA ALA A 149 -5.09 12.13 17.84
C ALA A 149 -5.19 11.69 16.37
N VAL A 150 -4.58 12.46 15.45
CA VAL A 150 -4.71 12.23 14.00
C VAL A 150 -3.48 11.52 13.42
N TYR A 151 -2.28 12.07 13.66
CA TYR A 151 -1.04 11.50 13.14
C TYR A 151 0.09 11.56 14.15
N ALA A 152 0.56 10.38 14.58
CA ALA A 152 1.52 10.26 15.67
C ALA A 152 2.86 10.99 15.39
N PRO A 153 3.49 10.85 14.20
CA PRO A 153 4.72 11.59 13.91
C PRO A 153 4.56 13.12 13.98
N ALA A 154 3.40 13.65 13.57
CA ALA A 154 3.14 15.09 13.63
C ALA A 154 2.93 15.57 15.08
N HIS A 155 2.21 14.82 15.91
CA HIS A 155 2.09 15.12 17.34
C HIS A 155 3.45 15.06 18.03
N LEU A 156 4.29 14.09 17.68
CA LEU A 156 5.64 13.95 18.22
C LEU A 156 6.52 15.15 17.83
N ALA A 157 6.48 15.57 16.56
CA ALA A 157 7.20 16.76 16.10
C ALA A 157 6.74 18.03 16.84
N LYS A 158 5.42 18.21 17.02
CA LYS A 158 4.84 19.35 17.75
C LYS A 158 5.23 19.32 19.23
N ALA A 159 5.19 18.16 19.88
CA ALA A 159 5.66 17.99 21.25
C ALA A 159 7.15 18.36 21.38
N ASN A 160 8.00 17.85 20.49
CA ASN A 160 9.43 18.17 20.52
C ASN A 160 9.68 19.67 20.32
N ALA A 161 9.00 20.32 19.37
CA ALA A 161 9.11 21.76 19.15
C ALA A 161 8.70 22.57 20.40
N LEU A 162 7.63 22.17 21.09
CA LEU A 162 7.21 22.78 22.36
C LEU A 162 8.27 22.61 23.45
N LEU A 163 8.87 21.42 23.58
CA LEU A 163 9.93 21.17 24.55
C LEU A 163 11.18 22.03 24.29
N GLN A 164 11.51 22.30 23.02
CA GLN A 164 12.60 23.24 22.69
C GLN A 164 12.29 24.68 23.10
N GLN A 165 11.01 25.07 23.10
CA GLN A 165 10.56 26.41 23.48
C GLN A 165 10.24 26.56 24.97
N ARG A 166 10.50 25.53 25.79
CA ARG A 166 10.07 25.48 27.21
C ARG A 166 10.54 26.63 28.07
N ALA A 167 11.72 27.19 27.80
CA ALA A 167 12.26 28.33 28.54
C ALA A 167 11.43 29.61 28.33
N ASN A 168 10.80 29.75 27.15
CA ASN A 168 10.10 30.96 26.73
C ASN A 168 8.57 30.79 26.74
N ASN A 169 8.07 29.58 27.03
CA ASN A 169 6.66 29.27 27.03
C ASN A 169 6.28 28.45 28.28
N PRO A 170 5.66 29.07 29.30
CA PRO A 170 5.32 28.39 30.55
C PRO A 170 4.30 27.26 30.38
N ASN A 171 3.53 27.27 29.27
CA ASN A 171 2.57 26.23 28.95
C ASN A 171 3.15 25.09 28.10
N ALA A 172 4.40 25.23 27.62
CA ALA A 172 4.98 24.30 26.68
C ALA A 172 5.06 22.86 27.21
N LEU A 173 5.43 22.68 28.49
CA LEU A 173 5.51 21.35 29.10
C LEU A 173 4.15 20.64 29.11
N ARG A 174 3.09 21.36 29.51
CA ARG A 174 1.72 20.82 29.54
C ARG A 174 1.21 20.50 28.13
N LEU A 175 1.48 21.37 27.16
CA LEU A 175 1.07 21.15 25.77
C LEU A 175 1.86 20.00 25.13
N ALA A 176 3.15 19.89 25.42
CA ALA A 176 3.99 18.77 24.98
C ALA A 176 3.48 17.44 25.54
N ASP A 177 3.18 17.36 26.84
CA ASP A 177 2.63 16.15 27.45
C ASP A 177 1.28 15.75 26.83
N ARG A 178 0.41 16.73 26.53
CA ARG A 178 -0.86 16.47 25.81
C ARG A 178 -0.61 15.87 24.43
N HIS A 179 0.32 16.42 23.63
CA HIS A 179 0.64 15.84 22.33
C HIS A 179 1.29 14.46 22.44
N LEU A 180 2.14 14.23 23.45
CA LEU A 180 2.71 12.91 23.72
C LEU A 180 1.64 11.90 24.17
N GLN A 181 0.57 12.37 24.83
CA GLN A 181 -0.60 11.54 25.12
C GLN A 181 -1.34 11.14 23.84
N HIS A 182 -1.52 12.06 22.88
CA HIS A 182 -2.07 11.71 21.57
C HIS A 182 -1.19 10.70 20.82
N VAL A 183 0.14 10.84 20.90
CA VAL A 183 1.06 9.81 20.37
C VAL A 183 0.83 8.47 21.06
N HIS A 184 0.70 8.44 22.38
CA HIS A 184 0.44 7.21 23.11
C HIS A 184 -0.89 6.53 22.73
N THR A 185 -1.92 7.32 22.39
CA THR A 185 -3.20 6.78 21.89
C THR A 185 -3.04 6.11 20.51
N LEU A 186 -2.21 6.69 19.64
CA LEU A 186 -2.01 6.20 18.26
C LEU A 186 -0.96 5.10 18.16
N ASP A 187 0.10 5.20 18.94
CA ASP A 187 1.24 4.30 18.97
C ASP A 187 1.70 4.13 20.44
N PRO A 188 1.06 3.22 21.21
CA PRO A 188 1.38 3.00 22.61
C PRO A 188 2.81 2.52 22.86
N GLY A 189 3.48 1.98 21.84
CA GLY A 189 4.85 1.46 21.90
C GLY A 189 5.91 2.46 21.42
N ASN A 190 5.53 3.70 21.11
CA ASN A 190 6.45 4.67 20.55
C ASN A 190 7.62 4.97 21.49
N VAL A 191 8.80 4.47 21.15
CA VAL A 191 10.03 4.58 21.96
C VAL A 191 10.37 6.05 22.23
N VAL A 192 10.28 6.90 21.21
CA VAL A 192 10.62 8.32 21.32
C VAL A 192 9.63 9.04 22.24
N ALA A 193 8.33 8.75 22.16
CA ALA A 193 7.34 9.33 23.06
C ALA A 193 7.55 8.89 24.52
N HIS A 194 7.91 7.62 24.75
CA HIS A 194 8.29 7.14 26.06
C HIS A 194 9.52 7.86 26.62
N GLY A 195 10.54 8.09 25.80
CA GLY A 195 11.73 8.84 26.18
C GLY A 195 11.42 10.29 26.54
N LEU A 196 10.64 10.99 25.70
CA LEU A 196 10.27 12.39 25.94
C LEU A 196 9.42 12.56 27.20
N ARG A 197 8.42 11.69 27.44
CA ARG A 197 7.62 11.74 28.68
C ARG A 197 8.45 11.36 29.91
N GLY A 198 9.28 10.33 29.80
CA GLY A 198 10.19 9.91 30.87
C GLY A 198 11.13 11.04 31.30
N GLY A 199 11.77 11.71 30.33
CA GLY A 199 12.61 12.89 30.58
C GLY A 199 11.83 14.06 31.18
N LEU A 200 10.63 14.35 30.66
CA LEU A 200 9.77 15.42 31.20
C LEU A 200 9.38 15.17 32.66
N TYR A 201 8.97 13.95 33.01
CA TYR A 201 8.63 13.61 34.40
C TYR A 201 9.87 13.59 35.31
N PHE A 202 11.02 13.18 34.79
CA PHE A 202 12.29 13.23 35.52
C PHE A 202 12.64 14.68 35.88
N GLU A 203 12.56 15.60 34.92
CA GLU A 203 12.82 17.04 35.14
C GLU A 203 11.83 17.67 36.14
N GLN A 204 10.57 17.21 36.15
CA GLN A 204 9.54 17.70 37.07
C GLN A 204 9.64 17.11 38.49
N GLY A 205 10.60 16.23 38.77
CA GLY A 205 10.72 15.58 40.08
C GLY A 205 9.73 14.42 40.29
N LEU A 206 9.01 14.02 39.25
CA LEU A 206 7.96 13.00 39.27
C LEU A 206 8.55 11.60 39.00
N MET A 207 9.42 11.17 39.91
CA MET A 207 10.30 10.00 39.70
C MET A 207 9.55 8.71 39.38
N GLN A 208 8.41 8.44 40.01
CA GLN A 208 7.63 7.22 39.75
C GLN A 208 7.09 7.17 38.32
N GLN A 209 6.58 8.30 37.81
CA GLN A 209 6.09 8.39 36.43
C GLN A 209 7.25 8.34 35.44
N ALA A 210 8.37 8.97 35.76
CA ALA A 210 9.59 8.87 34.96
C ALA A 210 10.05 7.42 34.81
N ILE A 211 10.14 6.67 35.92
CA ILE A 211 10.51 5.25 35.94
C ILE A 211 9.58 4.43 35.03
N GLN A 212 8.26 4.58 35.17
CA GLN A 212 7.28 3.85 34.36
C GLN A 212 7.48 4.03 32.84
N HIS A 213 7.84 5.24 32.41
CA HIS A 213 8.08 5.51 30.99
C HIS A 213 9.48 5.09 30.53
N LEU A 214 10.52 5.33 31.33
CA LEU A 214 11.90 5.01 31.00
C LEU A 214 12.17 3.50 31.01
N GLN A 215 11.53 2.73 31.89
CA GLN A 215 11.67 1.26 31.92
C GLN A 215 11.26 0.61 30.59
N LYS A 216 10.25 1.15 29.92
CA LYS A 216 9.74 0.61 28.65
C LYS A 216 10.75 0.71 27.50
N ILE A 217 11.77 1.53 27.66
CA ILE A 217 12.77 1.82 26.63
C ILE A 217 14.21 1.68 27.14
N ALA A 218 14.41 1.08 28.32
CA ALA A 218 15.72 0.97 28.96
C ALA A 218 16.75 0.23 28.09
N ASP A 219 16.29 -0.72 27.26
CA ASP A 219 17.18 -1.51 26.40
C ASP A 219 17.58 -0.77 25.11
N THR A 220 17.04 0.42 24.85
CA THR A 220 17.22 1.11 23.55
C THR A 220 18.44 2.02 23.48
N ASP A 221 18.86 2.62 24.60
CA ASP A 221 19.98 3.57 24.66
C ASP A 221 20.56 3.62 26.09
N PRO A 222 21.89 3.48 26.27
CA PRO A 222 22.56 3.68 27.56
C PRO A 222 22.20 4.99 28.29
N GLY A 223 21.91 6.08 27.56
CA GLY A 223 21.49 7.35 28.15
C GLY A 223 20.19 7.24 28.95
N VAL A 224 19.24 6.46 28.43
CA VAL A 224 17.96 6.16 29.09
C VAL A 224 18.19 5.33 30.35
N THR A 225 19.06 4.32 30.29
CA THR A 225 19.42 3.48 31.45
C THR A 225 20.02 4.31 32.58
N LEU A 226 20.91 5.25 32.24
CA LEU A 226 21.49 6.16 33.22
C LEU A 226 20.42 7.06 33.85
N MET A 227 19.50 7.60 33.05
CA MET A 227 18.39 8.42 33.56
C MET A 227 17.46 7.61 34.46
N LEU A 228 17.15 6.37 34.09
CA LEU A 228 16.33 5.44 34.86
C LEU A 228 16.99 5.11 36.21
N ALA A 229 18.30 4.82 36.22
CA ALA A 229 19.04 4.57 37.46
C ALA A 229 19.01 5.78 38.40
N LYS A 230 19.19 7.00 37.86
CA LYS A 230 19.06 8.24 38.64
C LYS A 230 17.64 8.41 39.19
N ALA A 231 16.62 8.10 38.41
CA ALA A 231 15.23 8.18 38.82
C ALA A 231 14.94 7.23 40.00
N TYR A 232 15.48 6.01 39.98
CA TYR A 232 15.37 5.08 41.11
C TYR A 232 16.05 5.60 42.38
N LEU A 233 17.27 6.13 42.27
CA LEU A 233 17.99 6.67 43.42
C LEU A 233 17.25 7.86 44.06
N GLN A 234 16.71 8.77 43.25
CA GLN A 234 15.96 9.94 43.73
C GLN A 234 14.54 9.59 44.21
N GLY A 235 13.91 8.59 43.62
CA GLY A 235 12.58 8.10 44.03
C GLY A 235 12.63 7.30 45.33
N GLY A 236 13.66 6.47 45.52
CA GLY A 236 13.84 5.63 46.71
C GLY A 236 14.31 6.43 47.94
N SER A 237 15.14 7.45 47.77
CA SER A 237 15.57 8.32 48.87
C SER A 237 14.43 9.11 49.52
N ARG A 238 13.36 9.38 48.77
CA ARG A 238 12.12 10.03 49.29
C ARG A 238 11.17 9.11 50.02
N GLN A 239 11.30 7.78 49.91
CA GLN A 239 10.47 6.81 50.64
C GLN A 239 11.07 6.43 52.00
N LEU A 240 12.34 6.77 52.23
CA LEU A 240 13.08 6.45 53.46
C LEU A 240 13.27 7.67 54.39
N ALA A 241 12.76 8.85 54.02
CA ALA A 241 12.76 10.08 54.81
C ALA A 241 11.34 10.46 55.20
#